data_AF-A0A7S1TYG6-F1
#
_entry.id   AF-A0A7S1TYG6-F1
#
_cell.length_a   1.000
_cell.length_b   1.000
_cell.length_c   1.000
_cell.angle_alpha   90.00
_cell.angle_beta   90.00
_cell.angle_gamma   90.00
#
_symmetry.space_group_name_H-M   'P 1'
#
loop_
_entity.id
_entity.type
_entity.pdbx_description
1 polymer ?
#
loop_
_entity_poly.entity_id
_entity_poly.type
_entity_poly.pdbx_seq_one_letter_code
_entity_poly.pdbx_strand_id
1 'polypeptide(L)'
;NPNPNPNPNANSNLNLNPNANLNTKAFKEWALPRMQRIASELRKRHPTTPLLAFPRGATYSLPQLQACGYDCVTMDTATPRAQTRAALQTAAAATAPPAGHVSSVQGNLDVKLLQRTENGGADGLGDEAIVRAAVEAMLAELGPQSLIANLGEGLTGKEDPKLVQTFIDTVHEVSESMIAKEAAVAQA
;
A
#
# COMPACT_ATOMS: atom_id res chain seq x y z
N ASN A 1 26.47 -37.13 -26.87
CA ASN A 1 26.25 -36.92 -25.43
C ASN A 1 25.10 -35.92 -25.26
N PRO A 2 23.83 -36.36 -25.11
CA PRO A 2 22.73 -35.45 -24.83
C PRO A 2 22.64 -35.17 -23.33
N ASN A 3 22.46 -33.90 -23.01
CA ASN A 3 22.38 -33.29 -21.68
C ASN A 3 21.38 -34.01 -20.73
N PRO A 4 21.78 -34.43 -19.51
CA PRO A 4 20.94 -35.27 -18.64
C PRO A 4 20.18 -34.51 -17.54
N ASN A 5 19.75 -33.26 -17.75
CA ASN A 5 19.06 -32.51 -16.68
C ASN A 5 17.73 -31.89 -17.12
N PRO A 6 16.59 -32.59 -16.97
CA PRO A 6 15.28 -31.98 -17.09
C PRO A 6 15.04 -31.08 -15.87
N ASN A 7 14.83 -29.79 -16.12
CA ASN A 7 14.46 -28.80 -15.10
C ASN A 7 13.17 -29.25 -14.37
N PRO A 8 13.20 -29.57 -13.07
CA PRO A 8 12.03 -30.09 -12.34
C PRO A 8 11.00 -28.99 -11.99
N ASN A 9 11.23 -27.73 -12.38
CA ASN A 9 10.34 -26.60 -12.06
C ASN A 9 9.55 -26.05 -13.26
N ALA A 10 9.48 -26.77 -14.39
CA ALA A 10 8.57 -26.41 -15.47
C ALA A 10 7.13 -26.78 -15.08
N ASN A 11 6.51 -26.00 -14.21
CA ASN A 11 5.08 -26.10 -13.92
C ASN A 11 4.29 -25.55 -15.13
N SER A 12 4.14 -26.37 -16.16
CA SER A 12 3.44 -26.07 -17.41
C SER A 12 1.91 -26.00 -17.29
N ASN A 13 1.36 -25.96 -16.07
CA ASN A 13 -0.08 -26.01 -15.81
C ASN A 13 -0.65 -24.79 -15.06
N LEU A 14 0.12 -23.70 -14.94
CA LEU A 14 -0.43 -22.44 -14.43
C LEU A 14 -1.21 -21.73 -15.54
N ASN A 15 -2.40 -22.25 -15.82
CA ASN A 15 -3.44 -21.50 -16.55
C ASN A 15 -3.96 -20.39 -15.62
N LEU A 16 -3.13 -19.37 -15.41
CA LEU A 16 -3.51 -18.17 -14.68
C LEU A 16 -4.48 -17.40 -15.55
N ASN A 17 -5.78 -17.49 -15.24
CA ASN A 17 -6.75 -16.56 -15.78
C ASN A 17 -6.28 -15.13 -15.38
N PRO A 18 -5.94 -14.26 -16.34
CA PRO A 18 -5.45 -12.91 -16.05
C PRO A 18 -6.49 -12.04 -15.35
N ASN A 19 -7.76 -12.48 -15.30
CA ASN A 19 -8.87 -11.82 -14.62
C ASN A 19 -9.30 -12.53 -13.32
N ALA A 20 -8.64 -13.61 -12.90
CA ALA A 20 -8.97 -14.28 -11.64
C ALA A 20 -8.26 -13.57 -10.48
N ASN A 21 -8.98 -12.66 -9.82
CA ASN A 21 -8.60 -12.23 -8.48
C ASN A 21 -8.54 -13.47 -7.58
N LEU A 22 -7.40 -13.70 -6.93
CA LEU A 22 -7.25 -14.80 -5.99
C LEU A 22 -8.23 -14.58 -4.83
N ASN A 23 -9.22 -15.45 -4.69
CA ASN A 23 -10.06 -15.45 -3.49
C ASN A 23 -9.20 -15.75 -2.25
N THR A 24 -9.74 -15.50 -1.06
CA THR A 24 -9.01 -15.66 0.21
C THR A 24 -8.34 -17.03 0.37
N LYS A 25 -9.01 -18.13 -0.05
CA LYS A 25 -8.43 -19.48 0.02
C LYS A 25 -7.24 -19.61 -0.93
N ALA A 26 -7.43 -19.23 -2.19
CA ALA A 26 -6.39 -19.31 -3.20
C ALA A 26 -5.18 -18.42 -2.86
N PHE A 27 -5.40 -17.22 -2.32
CA PHE A 27 -4.32 -16.34 -1.88
C PHE A 27 -3.48 -17.00 -0.76
N LYS A 28 -4.15 -17.56 0.26
CA LYS A 28 -3.47 -18.25 1.38
C LYS A 28 -2.71 -19.50 0.93
N GLU A 29 -3.26 -20.24 -0.03
CA GLU A 29 -2.67 -21.49 -0.51
C GLU A 29 -1.49 -21.25 -1.46
N TRP A 30 -1.61 -20.28 -2.36
CA TRP A 30 -0.69 -20.15 -3.49
C TRP A 30 0.23 -18.93 -3.42
N ALA A 31 -0.26 -17.78 -2.94
CA ALA A 31 0.49 -16.52 -2.97
C ALA A 31 1.25 -16.27 -1.66
N LEU A 32 0.55 -16.33 -0.52
CA LEU A 32 1.12 -15.98 0.79
C LEU A 32 2.40 -16.77 1.13
N PRO A 33 2.47 -18.11 0.94
CA PRO A 33 3.69 -18.86 1.26
C PRO A 33 4.90 -18.44 0.40
N ARG A 34 4.62 -18.00 -0.85
CA ARG A 34 5.67 -17.51 -1.76
C ARG A 34 6.15 -16.13 -1.35
N MET A 35 5.23 -15.25 -0.98
CA MET A 35 5.57 -13.91 -0.47
C MET A 35 6.38 -14.01 0.82
N GLN A 36 6.06 -14.95 1.72
CA GLN A 36 6.84 -15.22 2.92
C GLN A 36 8.25 -15.73 2.60
N ARG A 37 8.36 -16.66 1.65
CA ARG A 37 9.66 -17.16 1.18
C ARG A 37 10.50 -16.03 0.60
N ILE A 38 9.92 -15.15 -0.22
CA ILE A 38 10.63 -13.99 -0.80
C ILE A 38 11.15 -13.08 0.32
N ALA A 39 10.29 -12.69 1.27
CA ALA A 39 10.68 -11.84 2.38
C ALA A 39 11.81 -12.45 3.20
N SER A 40 11.70 -13.75 3.53
CA SER A 40 12.71 -14.48 4.31
C SER A 40 14.07 -14.54 3.58
N GLU A 41 14.05 -14.79 2.28
CA GLU A 41 15.28 -14.88 1.47
C GLU A 41 15.93 -13.51 1.22
N LEU A 42 15.12 -12.45 1.05
CA LEU A 42 15.64 -11.08 0.94
C LEU A 42 16.22 -10.62 2.28
N ARG A 43 15.57 -10.89 3.41
CA ARG A 43 16.09 -10.53 4.74
C ARG A 43 17.44 -11.18 5.04
N LYS A 44 17.67 -12.41 4.61
CA LYS A 44 18.98 -13.09 4.75
C LYS A 44 20.10 -12.40 3.96
N ARG A 45 19.80 -11.88 2.77
CA ARG A 45 20.80 -11.29 1.85
C ARG A 45 20.96 -9.78 2.02
N HIS A 46 19.89 -9.12 2.43
CA HIS A 46 19.74 -7.67 2.51
C HIS A 46 19.01 -7.30 3.82
N PRO A 47 19.64 -7.54 4.98
CA PRO A 47 18.98 -7.43 6.28
C PRO A 47 18.42 -6.03 6.58
N THR A 48 19.01 -4.97 6.01
CA THR A 48 18.64 -3.58 6.29
C THR A 48 17.71 -2.95 5.25
N THR A 49 17.48 -3.60 4.10
CA THR A 49 16.68 -3.02 3.01
C THR A 49 15.20 -3.16 3.28
N PRO A 50 14.38 -2.10 3.43
CA PRO A 50 12.95 -2.23 3.68
C PRO A 50 12.23 -3.01 2.58
N LEU A 51 11.25 -3.83 2.95
CA LEU A 51 10.42 -4.62 2.06
C LEU A 51 9.00 -4.04 2.03
N LEU A 52 8.51 -3.80 0.82
CA LEU A 52 7.16 -3.33 0.56
C LEU A 52 6.36 -4.39 -0.18
N ALA A 53 5.10 -4.60 0.19
CA ALA A 53 4.17 -5.44 -0.56
C ALA A 53 2.91 -4.67 -0.96
N PHE A 54 2.45 -4.91 -2.19
CA PHE A 54 1.17 -4.43 -2.69
C PHE A 54 0.33 -5.58 -3.26
N PRO A 55 -0.54 -6.22 -2.46
CA PRO A 55 -1.43 -7.27 -2.92
C PRO A 55 -2.75 -6.66 -3.45
N ARG A 56 -2.71 -5.93 -4.57
CA ARG A 56 -3.91 -5.28 -5.15
C ARG A 56 -5.09 -6.26 -5.26
N GLY A 57 -6.26 -5.88 -4.75
CA GLY A 57 -7.45 -6.74 -4.71
C GLY A 57 -7.43 -7.83 -3.63
N ALA A 58 -6.36 -7.91 -2.84
CA ALA A 58 -6.18 -8.83 -1.73
C ALA A 58 -5.68 -8.12 -0.46
N THR A 59 -5.98 -6.84 -0.29
CA THR A 59 -5.59 -6.02 0.88
C THR A 59 -6.23 -6.46 2.20
N TYR A 60 -7.21 -7.38 2.17
CA TYR A 60 -7.59 -8.11 3.37
C TYR A 60 -6.44 -8.91 4.00
N SER A 61 -5.34 -9.14 3.25
CA SER A 61 -4.20 -9.93 3.68
C SER A 61 -3.06 -9.10 4.31
N LEU A 62 -3.21 -7.79 4.48
CA LEU A 62 -2.12 -6.93 4.95
C LEU A 62 -1.56 -7.34 6.32
N PRO A 63 -2.37 -7.75 7.32
CA PRO A 63 -1.83 -8.27 8.59
C PRO A 63 -0.97 -9.52 8.43
N GLN A 64 -1.33 -10.41 7.50
CA GLN A 64 -0.52 -11.61 7.21
C GLN A 64 0.79 -11.25 6.51
N LEU A 65 0.80 -10.19 5.69
CA LEU A 65 2.02 -9.70 5.06
C LEU A 65 2.94 -9.00 6.06
N GLN A 66 2.41 -8.23 7.01
CA GLN A 66 3.19 -7.75 8.16
C GLN A 66 3.87 -8.92 8.89
N ALA A 67 3.11 -9.99 9.20
CA ALA A 67 3.65 -11.19 9.84
C ALA A 67 4.70 -11.94 9.00
N CYS A 68 4.71 -11.75 7.68
CA CYS A 68 5.74 -12.28 6.79
C CYS A 68 7.05 -11.46 6.81
N GLY A 69 7.06 -10.30 7.49
CA GLY A 69 8.23 -9.43 7.61
C GLY A 69 8.32 -8.32 6.56
N TYR A 70 7.19 -7.92 5.97
CA TYR A 70 7.13 -6.71 5.14
C TYR A 70 7.02 -5.47 6.02
N ASP A 71 7.95 -4.53 5.89
CA ASP A 71 8.01 -3.30 6.68
C ASP A 71 6.97 -2.27 6.22
N CYS A 72 6.56 -2.33 4.95
CA CYS A 72 5.51 -1.50 4.40
C CYS A 72 4.47 -2.32 3.63
N VAL A 73 3.19 -1.99 3.84
CA VAL A 73 2.06 -2.61 3.15
C VAL A 73 1.24 -1.56 2.40
N THR A 74 0.92 -1.84 1.14
CA THR A 74 0.18 -0.90 0.29
C THR A 74 -1.30 -1.22 0.26
N MET A 75 -2.12 -0.19 0.43
CA MET A 75 -3.58 -0.21 0.31
C MET A 75 -3.99 0.16 -1.13
N ASP A 76 -4.96 -0.55 -1.70
CA ASP A 76 -5.65 -0.10 -2.92
C ASP A 76 -6.76 0.90 -2.57
N THR A 77 -7.32 1.58 -3.57
CA THR A 77 -8.33 2.64 -3.39
C THR A 77 -9.55 2.19 -2.57
N ALA A 78 -9.96 0.92 -2.68
CA ALA A 78 -11.14 0.40 -1.99
C ALA A 78 -10.85 0.02 -0.52
N THR A 79 -9.59 0.04 -0.10
CA THR A 79 -9.18 -0.40 1.23
C THR A 79 -9.46 0.66 2.30
N PRO A 80 -10.21 0.34 3.38
CA PRO A 80 -10.49 1.27 4.45
C PRO A 80 -9.24 1.59 5.29
N ARG A 81 -8.92 2.88 5.43
CA ARG A 81 -7.65 3.38 5.98
C ARG A 81 -7.50 3.14 7.49
N ALA A 82 -8.42 3.69 8.27
CA ALA A 82 -8.38 3.61 9.74
C ALA A 82 -8.47 2.15 10.23
N GLN A 83 -9.30 1.33 9.58
CA GLN A 83 -9.42 -0.10 9.90
C GLN A 83 -8.14 -0.85 9.58
N THR A 84 -7.45 -0.49 8.49
CA THR A 84 -6.14 -1.08 8.15
C THR A 84 -5.11 -0.77 9.23
N ARG A 85 -4.99 0.49 9.68
CA ARG A 85 -4.11 0.87 10.80
C ARG A 85 -4.41 0.05 12.06
N ALA A 86 -5.68 -0.03 12.44
CA ALA A 86 -6.10 -0.79 13.63
C ALA A 86 -5.80 -2.29 13.52
N ALA A 87 -5.97 -2.88 12.32
CA ALA A 87 -5.68 -4.29 12.09
C ALA A 87 -4.18 -4.60 12.19
N LEU A 88 -3.32 -3.73 11.64
CA LEU A 88 -1.86 -3.87 11.75
C LEU A 88 -1.38 -3.75 13.19
N GLN A 89 -1.92 -2.77 13.95
CA GLN A 89 -1.61 -2.60 15.37
C GLN A 89 -2.02 -3.84 16.18
N THR A 90 -3.25 -4.33 15.97
CA THR A 90 -3.76 -5.53 16.65
C THR A 90 -2.88 -6.75 16.35
N ALA A 91 -2.50 -6.95 15.10
CA ALA A 91 -1.66 -8.07 14.70
C ALA A 91 -0.25 -8.00 15.29
N ALA A 92 0.34 -6.79 15.35
CA ALA A 92 1.64 -6.57 15.98
C ALA A 92 1.60 -6.86 17.48
N ALA A 93 0.58 -6.37 18.19
CA ALA A 93 0.42 -6.60 19.63
C ALA A 93 0.24 -8.08 20.00
N ALA A 94 -0.31 -8.89 19.10
CA ALA A 94 -0.47 -10.33 19.28
C ALA A 94 0.83 -11.14 19.06
N THR A 95 1.93 -10.48 18.65
CA THR A 95 3.18 -11.13 18.26
C THR A 95 4.35 -10.61 19.10
N ALA A 96 5.21 -11.51 19.59
CA ALA A 96 6.40 -11.10 20.36
C ALA A 96 7.43 -10.37 19.46
N PRO A 97 8.21 -9.40 20.00
CA PRO A 97 9.33 -8.79 19.29
C PRO A 97 10.35 -9.84 18.79
N PRO A 98 11.07 -9.59 17.67
CA PRO A 98 11.04 -8.39 16.84
C PRO A 98 9.86 -8.36 15.83
N ALA A 99 9.05 -9.42 15.75
CA ALA A 99 7.92 -9.53 14.83
C ALA A 99 6.68 -8.70 15.25
N GLY A 100 6.66 -8.18 16.49
CA GLY A 100 5.65 -7.22 16.98
C GLY A 100 5.80 -5.79 16.44
N HIS A 101 6.49 -5.60 15.32
CA HIS A 101 6.56 -4.31 14.62
C HIS A 101 5.26 -4.06 13.84
N VAL A 102 4.81 -2.81 13.83
CA VAL A 102 3.67 -2.34 13.05
C VAL A 102 4.20 -1.82 11.72
N SER A 103 3.85 -2.49 10.62
CA SER A 103 4.27 -2.05 9.28
C SER A 103 3.77 -0.63 9.00
N SER A 104 4.59 0.14 8.30
CA SER A 104 4.14 1.37 7.66
C SER A 104 3.10 1.06 6.59
N VAL A 105 2.24 2.03 6.28
CA VAL A 105 1.26 1.90 5.19
C VAL A 105 1.64 2.79 4.02
N GLN A 106 1.33 2.34 2.81
CA GLN A 106 1.42 3.14 1.58
C GLN A 106 0.05 3.27 0.92
N GLY A 107 -0.22 4.42 0.31
CA GLY A 107 -1.48 4.68 -0.41
C GLY A 107 -2.37 5.67 0.35
N ASN A 108 -3.64 5.81 -0.01
CA ASN A 108 -4.34 5.18 -1.13
C ASN A 108 -5.31 6.16 -1.80
N LEU A 109 -4.82 7.35 -2.16
CA LEU A 109 -5.63 8.35 -2.84
C LEU A 109 -6.17 7.78 -4.17
N ASP A 110 -7.45 8.05 -4.47
CA ASP A 110 -8.04 7.65 -5.75
C ASP A 110 -7.45 8.48 -6.90
N VAL A 111 -6.80 7.81 -7.85
CA VAL A 111 -6.19 8.42 -9.04
C VAL A 111 -7.21 9.20 -9.88
N LYS A 112 -8.51 8.83 -9.83
CA LYS A 112 -9.56 9.53 -10.57
C LYS A 112 -9.71 11.00 -10.17
N LEU A 113 -9.39 11.33 -8.92
CA LEU A 113 -9.43 12.72 -8.43
C LEU A 113 -8.41 13.61 -9.15
N LEU A 114 -7.37 13.02 -9.74
CA LEU A 114 -6.31 13.73 -10.44
C LEU A 114 -6.56 13.82 -11.95
N GLN A 115 -7.69 13.31 -12.46
CA GLN A 115 -8.00 13.32 -13.88
C GLN A 115 -8.57 14.67 -14.32
N ARG A 116 -8.25 15.07 -15.55
CA ARG A 116 -8.86 16.24 -16.20
C ARG A 116 -10.36 16.01 -16.33
N THR A 117 -11.15 17.05 -16.09
CA THR A 117 -12.53 17.05 -16.59
C THR A 117 -12.56 17.63 -17.99
N GLU A 118 -13.13 16.88 -18.93
CA GLU A 118 -13.23 17.36 -20.31
C GLU A 118 -14.30 18.44 -20.45
N ASN A 119 -15.22 18.62 -19.48
CA ASN A 119 -16.35 19.56 -19.58
C ASN A 119 -16.90 20.10 -18.23
N GLY A 120 -16.09 20.24 -17.18
CA GLY A 120 -16.58 20.77 -15.89
C GLY A 120 -17.72 19.95 -15.28
N GLY A 121 -17.59 18.61 -15.32
CA GLY A 121 -18.60 17.66 -14.86
C GLY A 121 -19.08 17.96 -13.44
N ALA A 122 -20.36 17.68 -13.18
CA ALA A 122 -21.02 17.93 -11.88
C ALA A 122 -20.47 17.05 -10.73
N ASP A 123 -19.51 16.16 -11.01
CA ASP A 123 -18.86 15.28 -10.05
C ASP A 123 -17.66 15.95 -9.34
N GLY A 124 -17.26 17.15 -9.75
CA GLY A 124 -16.17 17.91 -9.13
C GLY A 124 -14.78 17.31 -9.40
N LEU A 125 -14.66 16.35 -10.31
CA LEU A 125 -13.35 15.86 -10.71
C LEU A 125 -12.54 17.01 -11.34
N GLY A 126 -11.22 16.95 -11.23
CA GLY A 126 -10.37 17.99 -11.80
C GLY A 126 -10.21 19.26 -10.96
N ASP A 127 -10.77 19.31 -9.74
CA ASP A 127 -10.68 20.46 -8.83
C ASP A 127 -9.60 20.26 -7.75
N GLU A 128 -8.68 21.21 -7.66
CA GLU A 128 -7.63 21.25 -6.63
C GLU A 128 -8.18 21.23 -5.21
N ALA A 129 -9.33 21.86 -4.95
CA ALA A 129 -9.96 21.86 -3.64
C ALA A 129 -10.42 20.46 -3.22
N ILE A 130 -10.89 19.65 -4.17
CA ILE A 130 -11.31 18.26 -3.93
C ILE A 130 -10.10 17.37 -3.70
N VAL A 131 -9.01 17.57 -4.45
CA VAL A 131 -7.73 16.89 -4.19
C VAL A 131 -7.22 17.21 -2.78
N ARG A 132 -7.23 18.49 -2.40
CA ARG A 132 -6.81 18.95 -1.07
C ARG A 132 -7.61 18.29 0.04
N ALA A 133 -8.95 18.35 -0.04
CA ALA A 133 -9.84 17.74 0.94
C ALA A 133 -9.64 16.22 1.05
N ALA A 134 -9.39 15.53 -0.06
CA ALA A 134 -9.13 14.09 -0.06
C ALA A 134 -7.79 13.73 0.60
N VAL A 135 -6.74 14.55 0.42
CA VAL A 135 -5.45 14.41 1.11
C VAL A 135 -5.60 14.65 2.61
N GLU A 136 -6.31 15.71 3.01
CA GLU A 136 -6.57 16.01 4.41
C GLU A 136 -7.32 14.86 5.10
N ALA A 137 -8.35 14.31 4.45
CA ALA A 137 -9.08 13.15 4.97
C ALA A 137 -8.16 11.92 5.11
N MET A 138 -7.34 11.63 4.09
CA MET A 138 -6.38 10.53 4.15
C MET A 138 -5.40 10.68 5.32
N LEU A 139 -4.84 11.87 5.53
CA LEU A 139 -3.92 12.16 6.63
C LEU A 139 -4.61 12.12 8.00
N ALA A 140 -5.86 12.58 8.09
CA ALA A 140 -6.65 12.49 9.31
C ALA A 140 -6.94 11.03 9.72
N GLU A 141 -7.18 10.14 8.75
CA GLU A 141 -7.45 8.72 9.02
C GLU A 141 -6.19 7.89 9.29
N LEU A 142 -5.07 8.21 8.64
CA LEU A 142 -3.84 7.40 8.69
C LEU A 142 -2.78 7.95 9.63
N GLY A 143 -2.88 9.23 10.02
CA GLY A 143 -1.84 9.97 10.69
C GLY A 143 -0.64 10.28 9.78
N PRO A 144 0.23 11.23 10.18
CA PRO A 144 1.38 11.64 9.37
C PRO A 144 2.58 10.70 9.52
N GLN A 145 2.62 9.88 10.57
CA GLN A 145 3.74 8.98 10.86
C GLN A 145 3.56 7.58 10.27
N SER A 146 4.67 6.95 9.88
CA SER A 146 4.66 5.60 9.28
C SER A 146 3.70 5.48 8.09
N LEU A 147 3.61 6.55 7.29
CA LEU A 147 2.78 6.68 6.09
C LEU A 147 3.67 7.06 4.90
N ILE A 148 3.55 6.33 3.80
CA ILE A 148 4.03 6.76 2.49
C ILE A 148 2.80 7.16 1.67
N ALA A 149 2.53 8.46 1.57
CA ALA A 149 1.42 8.96 0.76
C ALA A 149 1.64 8.55 -0.70
N ASN A 150 0.64 7.87 -1.27
CA ASN A 150 0.67 7.39 -2.65
C ASN A 150 -0.76 7.20 -3.15
N LEU A 151 -0.90 6.93 -4.44
CA LEU A 151 -2.16 6.57 -5.05
C LEU A 151 -2.51 5.11 -4.73
N GLY A 152 -3.79 4.78 -4.75
CA GLY A 152 -4.26 3.39 -4.66
C GLY A 152 -4.11 2.62 -5.99
N GLU A 153 -3.84 3.32 -7.08
CA GLU A 153 -3.65 2.79 -8.44
C GLU A 153 -2.57 3.59 -9.18
N GLY A 154 -2.03 3.02 -10.26
CA GLY A 154 -1.05 3.72 -11.10
C GLY A 154 -1.68 4.84 -11.93
N LEU A 155 -0.89 5.88 -12.22
CA LEU A 155 -1.25 6.90 -13.22
C LEU A 155 -1.50 6.25 -14.59
N THR A 156 -2.47 6.79 -15.32
CA THR A 156 -2.91 6.28 -16.62
C THR A 156 -2.55 7.21 -17.79
N GLY A 157 -2.00 8.39 -17.49
CA GLY A 157 -1.70 9.45 -18.46
C GLY A 157 -2.89 10.37 -18.75
N LYS A 158 -4.03 10.14 -18.09
CA LYS A 158 -5.22 11.01 -18.14
C LYS A 158 -5.20 12.09 -17.06
N GLU A 159 -4.26 11.96 -16.12
CA GLU A 159 -4.14 12.84 -14.98
C GLU A 159 -3.60 14.22 -15.39
N ASP A 160 -4.11 15.27 -14.77
CA ASP A 160 -3.61 16.63 -14.91
C ASP A 160 -2.35 16.78 -14.05
N PRO A 161 -1.18 17.11 -14.64
CA PRO A 161 0.03 17.39 -13.87
C PRO A 161 -0.16 18.46 -12.78
N LYS A 162 -1.07 19.42 -12.98
CA LYS A 162 -1.38 20.43 -11.97
C LYS A 162 -1.99 19.80 -10.72
N LEU A 163 -2.94 18.89 -10.89
CA LEU A 163 -3.60 18.19 -9.77
C LEU A 163 -2.66 17.21 -9.08
N VAL A 164 -1.76 16.58 -9.84
CA VAL A 164 -0.67 15.77 -9.27
C VAL A 164 0.23 16.64 -8.39
N GLN A 165 0.59 17.84 -8.84
CA GLN A 165 1.34 18.79 -8.04
C GLN A 165 0.56 19.20 -6.77
N THR A 166 -0.73 19.52 -6.90
CA THR A 166 -1.60 19.83 -5.76
C THR A 166 -1.63 18.69 -4.75
N PHE A 167 -1.71 17.43 -5.19
CA PHE A 167 -1.62 16.26 -4.31
C PHE A 167 -0.31 16.26 -3.52
N ILE A 168 0.82 16.41 -4.20
CA ILE A 168 2.15 16.39 -3.58
C ILE A 168 2.31 17.53 -2.57
N ASP A 169 1.99 18.76 -2.98
CA ASP A 169 2.15 19.95 -2.14
C ASP A 169 1.28 19.85 -0.89
N THR A 170 0.03 19.41 -1.04
CA THR A 170 -0.89 19.28 0.09
C THR A 170 -0.43 18.21 1.07
N VAL A 171 0.12 17.10 0.59
CA VAL A 171 0.68 16.06 1.46
C VAL A 171 1.78 16.66 2.34
N HIS A 172 2.73 17.40 1.75
CA HIS A 172 3.81 18.04 2.50
C HIS A 172 3.26 19.08 3.49
N GLU A 173 2.48 20.06 3.01
CA GLU A 173 1.94 21.15 3.83
C GLU A 173 1.15 20.65 5.05
N VAL A 174 0.22 19.71 4.83
CA VAL A 174 -0.67 19.23 5.89
C VAL A 174 0.08 18.31 6.85
N SER A 175 0.90 17.38 6.35
CA SER A 175 1.64 16.46 7.22
C SER A 175 2.67 17.20 8.07
N GLU A 176 3.40 18.17 7.54
CA GLU A 176 4.33 19.00 8.32
C GLU A 176 3.60 19.75 9.44
N SER A 177 2.44 20.34 9.14
CA SER A 177 1.59 21.01 10.13
C SER A 177 1.12 20.05 11.23
N MET A 178 0.71 18.84 10.88
CA MET A 178 0.30 17.81 11.86
C MET A 178 1.48 17.39 12.75
N ILE A 179 2.64 17.12 12.16
CA ILE A 179 3.85 16.71 12.87
C ILE A 179 4.31 17.80 13.84
N ALA A 180 4.33 19.06 13.41
CA ALA A 180 4.70 20.18 14.26
C ALA A 180 3.74 20.34 15.46
N LYS A 181 2.43 20.17 15.23
CA LYS A 181 1.41 20.21 16.30
C LYS A 181 1.59 19.06 17.30
N GLU A 182 1.80 17.84 16.83
CA GLU A 182 2.06 16.68 17.69
C GLU A 182 3.33 16.88 18.55
N ALA A 183 4.40 17.42 17.95
CA ALA A 183 5.63 17.71 18.66
C ALA A 183 5.46 18.80 19.74
N ALA A 184 4.67 19.84 19.46
CA ALA A 184 4.38 20.90 20.42
C ALA A 184 3.54 20.38 21.60
N VAL A 185 2.55 19.52 21.34
CA VAL A 185 1.74 18.88 22.38
C VAL A 185 2.58 17.95 23.26
N ALA A 186 3.51 17.20 22.68
CA ALA A 186 4.38 16.29 23.45
C ALA A 186 5.39 17.00 24.37
N GLN A 187 5.63 18.31 24.17
CA GLN A 187 6.55 19.13 24.97
C GLN A 187 5.85 19.95 26.07
N ALA A 188 4.52 20.02 26.06
CA ALA A 188 3.69 20.73 27.03
C ALA A 188 3.29 19.81 28.20
#